data_AF-A0A235C9J2-F1
#
_entry.id   AF-A0A235C9J2-F1
#
_cell.length_a   1.000
_cell.length_b   1.000
_cell.length_c   1.000
_cell.angle_alpha   90.00
_cell.angle_beta   90.00
_cell.angle_gamma   90.00
#
_symmetry.space_group_name_H-M   'P 1'
#
loop_
_entity.id
_entity.type
_entity.pdbx_description
1 polymer ?
#
loop_
_entity_poly.entity_id
_entity_poly.type
_entity_poly.pdbx_seq_one_letter_code
_entity_poly.pdbx_strand_id
1 'polypeptide(L)'
;MSLLVSIATVGGIVVAVSNYLNVAQTNALNNHISHFKIFQDYVTFEVGKRNMLNISSVDMFRWYNLIFHSSRTGSMDISGEYVMAMIGINDEISRSNGQAQNAKEGSYRYKEHQERISKKINFFGIKLGFHPRNDFDEIERQIFDLISTVNKAFCSGSIVPDIEKIHYRR
;
A
#
# COMPACT_ATOMS: atom_id res chain seq x y z
N MET A 1 -9.88 -12.00 58.21
CA MET A 1 -8.65 -12.30 57.45
C MET A 1 -8.95 -12.68 56.00
N SER A 2 -9.96 -13.52 55.72
CA SER A 2 -10.36 -13.92 54.36
C SER A 2 -10.78 -12.76 53.44
N LEU A 3 -11.60 -11.81 53.92
CA LEU A 3 -12.08 -10.68 53.11
C LEU A 3 -10.95 -9.79 52.57
N LEU A 4 -9.93 -9.49 53.40
CA LEU A 4 -8.78 -8.68 53.01
C LEU A 4 -7.92 -9.38 51.96
N VAL A 5 -7.72 -10.69 52.10
CA VAL A 5 -7.01 -11.50 51.10
C VAL A 5 -7.78 -11.51 49.79
N SER A 6 -9.11 -11.68 49.82
CA SER A 6 -9.94 -11.63 48.60
C SER A 6 -9.87 -10.27 47.90
N ILE A 7 -9.93 -9.16 48.64
CA ILE A 7 -9.80 -7.81 48.07
C ILE A 7 -8.41 -7.60 47.47
N ALA A 8 -7.34 -8.03 48.16
CA ALA A 8 -5.98 -7.93 47.66
C ALA A 8 -5.78 -8.76 46.37
N THR A 9 -6.35 -9.97 46.30
CA THR A 9 -6.29 -10.81 45.10
C THR A 9 -7.03 -10.17 43.92
N VAL A 10 -8.25 -9.67 44.12
CA VAL A 10 -9.00 -8.98 43.06
C VAL A 10 -8.26 -7.73 42.60
N GLY A 11 -7.73 -6.94 43.53
CA GLY A 11 -6.92 -5.76 43.21
C GLY A 11 -5.66 -6.13 42.41
N GLY A 12 -4.96 -7.20 42.81
CA GLY A 12 -3.79 -7.71 42.09
C GLY A 12 -4.12 -8.15 40.66
N ILE A 13 -5.25 -8.83 40.45
CA ILE A 13 -5.74 -9.24 39.12
C ILE A 13 -6.02 -8.00 38.25
N VAL A 14 -6.72 -7.00 38.80
CA VAL A 14 -7.02 -5.76 38.06
C VAL A 14 -5.74 -5.06 37.62
N VAL A 15 -4.78 -4.90 38.53
CA VAL A 15 -3.47 -4.28 38.22
C VAL A 15 -2.72 -5.09 37.15
N ALA A 16 -2.71 -6.42 37.25
CA ALA A 16 -2.08 -7.28 36.25
C ALA A 16 -2.71 -7.12 34.86
N VAL A 17 -4.05 -7.09 34.77
CA VAL A 17 -4.76 -6.88 33.50
C VAL A 17 -4.49 -5.48 32.93
N SER A 18 -4.55 -4.43 33.75
CA SER A 18 -4.23 -3.07 33.30
C SER A 18 -2.80 -2.96 32.80
N ASN A 19 -1.85 -3.57 33.51
CA ASN A 19 -0.46 -3.59 33.08
C ASN A 19 -0.29 -4.34 31.75
N TYR A 20 -0.93 -5.51 31.61
CA TYR A 20 -0.92 -6.26 30.36
C TYR A 20 -1.46 -5.45 29.18
N LEU A 21 -2.60 -4.76 29.35
CA LEU A 21 -3.19 -3.93 28.30
C LEU A 21 -2.28 -2.76 27.91
N ASN A 22 -1.69 -2.08 28.90
CA ASN A 22 -0.74 -0.98 28.65
C ASN A 22 0.51 -1.46 27.90
N VAL A 23 1.07 -2.61 28.30
CA VAL A 23 2.23 -3.23 27.64
C VAL A 23 1.87 -3.64 26.22
N ALA A 24 0.71 -4.27 26.01
CA ALA A 24 0.26 -4.69 24.68
C ALA A 24 0.07 -3.49 23.74
N GLN A 25 -0.55 -2.40 24.21
CA GLN A 25 -0.73 -1.17 23.44
C GLN A 25 0.62 -0.50 23.10
N THR A 26 1.53 -0.43 24.07
CA THR A 26 2.87 0.13 23.86
C THR A 26 3.66 -0.68 22.84
N ASN A 27 3.58 -2.01 22.93
CA ASN A 27 4.22 -2.91 21.96
C ASN A 27 3.63 -2.75 20.56
N ALA A 28 2.31 -2.67 20.43
CA ALA A 28 1.65 -2.43 19.14
C ALA A 28 2.12 -1.11 18.49
N LEU A 29 2.20 -0.02 19.27
CA LEU A 29 2.70 1.26 18.77
C LEU A 29 4.17 1.20 18.36
N ASN A 30 5.03 0.59 19.18
CA ASN A 30 6.44 0.43 18.86
C ASN A 30 6.65 -0.42 17.60
N ASN A 31 5.88 -1.50 17.44
CA ASN A 31 5.90 -2.33 16.24
C ASN A 31 5.44 -1.54 15.02
N HIS A 32 4.35 -0.76 15.13
CA HIS A 32 3.88 0.12 14.06
C HIS A 32 4.97 1.11 13.61
N ILE A 33 5.62 1.81 14.55
CA ILE A 33 6.68 2.79 14.24
C ILE A 33 7.88 2.10 13.58
N SER A 34 8.33 0.97 14.15
CA SER A 34 9.47 0.21 13.62
C SER A 34 9.19 -0.31 12.21
N HIS A 35 8.03 -0.92 11.99
CA HIS A 35 7.66 -1.45 10.68
C HIS A 35 7.43 -0.34 9.65
N PHE A 36 6.82 0.78 10.03
CA PHE A 36 6.72 1.95 9.16
C PHE A 36 8.09 2.49 8.75
N LYS A 37 9.06 2.51 9.68
CA LYS A 37 10.42 2.95 9.37
C LYS A 37 11.10 2.00 8.36
N ILE A 38 10.98 0.69 8.55
CA ILE A 38 11.48 -0.33 7.61
C ILE A 38 10.85 -0.14 6.23
N PHE A 39 9.53 0.07 6.18
CA PHE A 39 8.81 0.36 4.94
C PHE A 39 9.32 1.62 4.25
N GLN A 40 9.48 2.71 5.00
CA GLN A 40 9.99 3.99 4.48
C GLN A 40 11.39 3.83 3.88
N ASP A 41 12.28 3.15 4.58
CA ASP A 41 13.66 2.95 4.14
C ASP A 41 13.71 2.07 2.88
N TYR A 42 12.89 1.00 2.83
CA TYR A 42 12.77 0.15 1.65
C TYR A 42 12.22 0.90 0.43
N VAL A 43 11.12 1.64 0.59
CA VAL A 43 10.52 2.41 -0.52
C VAL A 43 11.49 3.50 -0.99
N THR A 44 12.19 4.17 -0.08
CA THR A 44 13.21 5.17 -0.44
C THR A 44 14.34 4.56 -1.26
N PHE A 45 14.83 3.39 -0.85
CA PHE A 45 15.85 2.65 -1.59
C PHE A 45 15.36 2.21 -2.97
N GLU A 46 14.15 1.67 -3.08
CA GLU A 46 13.58 1.25 -4.35
C GLU A 46 13.32 2.43 -5.30
N VAL A 47 12.79 3.55 -4.80
CA VAL A 47 12.65 4.77 -5.59
C VAL A 47 14.01 5.26 -6.09
N GLY A 48 15.06 5.19 -5.26
CA GLY A 48 16.42 5.59 -5.66
C GLY A 48 17.03 4.79 -6.81
N LYS A 49 16.50 3.59 -7.12
CA LYS A 49 16.93 2.79 -8.29
C LYS A 49 16.31 3.24 -9.61
N ARG A 50 15.31 4.13 -9.55
CA ARG A 50 14.43 4.50 -10.66
C ARG A 50 14.70 5.95 -11.04
N ASN A 51 15.09 6.19 -12.29
CA ASN A 51 15.57 7.50 -12.75
C ASN A 51 14.43 8.51 -13.02
N MET A 52 13.19 8.05 -13.21
CA MET A 52 12.04 8.91 -13.49
C MET A 52 11.15 9.16 -12.26
N LEU A 53 11.46 8.55 -11.12
CA LEU A 53 10.71 8.71 -9.88
C LEU A 53 11.46 9.59 -8.89
N ASN A 54 10.72 10.38 -8.12
CA ASN A 54 11.25 11.18 -7.03
C ASN A 54 10.55 10.78 -5.73
N ILE A 55 11.32 10.61 -4.65
CA ILE A 55 10.75 10.28 -3.34
C ILE A 55 9.73 11.32 -2.86
N SER A 56 9.87 12.59 -3.28
CA SER A 56 8.93 13.66 -2.93
C SER A 56 7.54 13.50 -3.57
N SER A 57 7.40 12.65 -4.60
CA SER A 57 6.09 12.35 -5.20
C SER A 57 5.35 11.22 -4.50
N VAL A 58 5.97 10.55 -3.51
CA VAL A 58 5.42 9.38 -2.82
C VAL A 58 5.08 9.73 -1.37
N ASP A 59 3.79 9.71 -1.04
CA ASP A 59 3.33 9.73 0.35
C ASP A 59 3.42 8.33 0.97
N MET A 60 4.60 8.03 1.53
CA MET A 60 4.90 6.73 2.13
C MET A 60 3.98 6.41 3.31
N PHE A 61 3.52 7.42 4.07
CA PHE A 61 2.62 7.19 5.19
C PHE A 61 1.22 6.79 4.72
N ARG A 62 0.71 7.45 3.68
CA ARG A 62 -0.55 7.08 3.06
C ARG A 62 -0.48 5.68 2.44
N TRP A 63 0.60 5.36 1.72
CA TRP A 63 0.77 4.03 1.15
C TRP A 63 0.83 2.96 2.25
N TYR A 64 1.64 3.19 3.28
CA TYR A 64 1.78 2.28 4.40
C TYR A 64 0.43 2.00 5.08
N ASN A 65 -0.34 3.04 5.39
CA ASN A 65 -1.65 2.90 6.03
C ASN A 65 -2.70 2.31 5.09
N LEU A 66 -2.52 2.44 3.77
CA LEU A 66 -3.36 1.72 2.82
C LEU A 66 -3.09 0.23 2.92
N ILE A 67 -1.83 -0.22 3.01
CA ILE A 67 -1.51 -1.65 3.16
C ILE A 67 -1.91 -2.15 4.56
N PHE A 68 -1.44 -1.49 5.63
CA PHE A 68 -1.54 -1.95 7.02
C PHE A 68 -2.39 -1.03 7.90
N HIS A 69 -3.67 -0.86 7.54
CA HIS A 69 -4.59 0.06 8.20
C HIS A 69 -4.69 -0.16 9.73
N SER A 70 -4.64 -1.42 10.17
CA SER A 70 -4.77 -1.82 11.57
C SER A 70 -3.43 -1.99 12.32
N SER A 71 -2.32 -1.53 11.75
CA SER A 71 -0.99 -1.70 12.38
C SER A 71 -0.87 -1.02 13.74
N ARG A 72 -1.56 0.10 13.96
CA ARG A 72 -1.58 0.80 15.26
C ARG A 72 -2.25 0.01 16.38
N THR A 73 -3.12 -0.94 16.03
CA THR A 73 -3.76 -1.86 16.99
C THR A 73 -3.05 -3.21 17.06
N GLY A 74 -1.93 -3.36 16.35
CA GLY A 74 -1.06 -4.53 16.38
C GLY A 74 -1.31 -5.58 15.30
N SER A 75 -2.23 -5.34 14.36
CA SER A 75 -2.45 -6.23 13.20
C SER A 75 -1.64 -5.76 11.99
N MET A 76 -0.86 -6.68 11.42
CA MET A 76 -0.07 -6.47 10.20
C MET A 76 -0.73 -7.10 8.98
N ASP A 77 -2.05 -7.31 9.04
CA ASP A 77 -2.80 -7.87 7.93
C ASP A 77 -2.91 -6.86 6.79
N ILE A 78 -2.87 -7.36 5.56
CA ILE A 78 -3.08 -6.56 4.37
C ILE A 78 -4.56 -6.17 4.31
N SER A 79 -4.83 -4.88 4.16
CA SER A 79 -6.19 -4.35 4.12
C SER A 79 -6.93 -4.81 2.85
N GLY A 80 -8.25 -4.95 2.96
CA GLY A 80 -9.11 -5.20 1.80
C GLY A 80 -9.10 -4.02 0.83
N GLU A 81 -8.96 -2.80 1.35
CA GLU A 81 -8.85 -1.57 0.57
C GLU A 81 -7.63 -1.58 -0.34
N TYR A 82 -6.49 -2.11 0.12
CA TYR A 82 -5.30 -2.27 -0.69
C TYR A 82 -5.50 -3.27 -1.82
N VAL A 83 -6.12 -4.41 -1.52
CA VAL A 83 -6.44 -5.44 -2.52
C VAL A 83 -7.38 -4.85 -3.59
N MET A 84 -8.40 -4.10 -3.19
CA MET A 84 -9.31 -3.43 -4.12
C MET A 84 -8.61 -2.35 -4.95
N ALA A 85 -7.64 -1.63 -4.39
CA ALA A 85 -6.83 -0.66 -5.13
C ALA A 85 -5.98 -1.35 -6.21
N MET A 86 -5.39 -2.51 -5.90
CA MET A 86 -4.63 -3.33 -6.84
C MET A 86 -5.50 -3.91 -7.96
N ILE A 87 -6.68 -4.44 -7.62
CA ILE A 87 -7.68 -4.87 -8.62
C ILE A 87 -8.03 -3.68 -9.54
N GLY A 88 -8.26 -2.50 -8.97
CA GLY A 88 -8.58 -1.30 -9.74
C GLY A 88 -7.49 -0.82 -10.69
N ILE A 89 -6.21 -1.12 -10.43
CA ILE A 89 -5.11 -0.91 -11.40
C ILE A 89 -5.24 -1.93 -12.54
N ASN A 90 -5.40 -3.21 -12.21
CA ASN A 90 -5.49 -4.28 -13.21
C ASN A 90 -6.71 -4.10 -14.12
N ASP A 91 -7.87 -3.71 -13.59
CA ASP A 91 -9.06 -3.40 -14.39
C ASP A 91 -8.78 -2.30 -15.43
N GLU A 92 -8.03 -1.26 -15.06
CA GLU A 92 -7.66 -0.18 -15.98
C GLU A 92 -6.63 -0.63 -17.02
N ILE A 93 -5.67 -1.48 -16.64
CA ILE A 93 -4.72 -2.10 -17.57
C ILE A 93 -5.47 -2.98 -18.57
N SER A 94 -6.37 -3.84 -18.10
CA SER A 94 -7.20 -4.72 -18.93
C SER A 94 -8.08 -3.93 -19.89
N ARG A 95 -8.72 -2.86 -19.40
CA ARG A 95 -9.52 -1.95 -20.24
C ARG A 95 -8.67 -1.32 -21.34
N SER A 96 -7.54 -0.74 -20.99
CA SER A 96 -6.65 -0.07 -21.93
C SER A 96 -6.04 -1.04 -22.94
N ASN A 97 -5.72 -2.28 -22.52
CA ASN A 97 -5.32 -3.36 -23.41
C ASN A 97 -6.43 -3.69 -24.42
N GLY A 98 -7.67 -3.82 -23.97
CA GLY A 98 -8.84 -4.08 -24.81
C GLY A 98 -9.10 -2.98 -25.84
N GLN A 99 -8.97 -1.71 -25.43
CA GLN A 99 -9.11 -0.55 -26.29
C GLN A 99 -8.01 -0.50 -27.37
N ALA A 100 -6.76 -0.82 -27.01
CA ALA A 100 -5.63 -0.77 -27.93
C ALA A 100 -5.60 -1.95 -28.93
N GLN A 101 -6.00 -3.15 -28.50
CA GLN A 101 -5.92 -4.35 -29.35
C GLN A 101 -7.17 -4.57 -30.20
N ASN A 102 -8.36 -4.30 -29.65
CA ASN A 102 -9.63 -4.74 -30.24
C ASN A 102 -10.65 -3.59 -30.39
N ALA A 103 -10.26 -2.34 -30.10
CA ALA A 103 -11.17 -1.19 -29.99
C ALA A 103 -12.40 -1.48 -29.10
N LYS A 104 -12.24 -2.37 -28.12
CA LYS A 104 -13.29 -2.77 -27.18
C LYS A 104 -13.59 -1.57 -26.28
N GLU A 105 -14.86 -1.17 -26.20
CA GLU A 105 -15.28 0.04 -25.45
C GLU A 105 -14.70 1.36 -25.99
N GLY A 106 -14.44 1.42 -27.30
CA GLY A 106 -13.93 2.61 -27.99
C GLY A 106 -12.44 2.53 -28.33
N SER A 107 -11.94 3.53 -29.04
CA SER A 107 -10.52 3.62 -29.39
C SER A 107 -9.67 4.04 -28.18
N TYR A 108 -8.46 3.50 -28.09
CA TYR A 108 -7.50 3.91 -27.07
C TYR A 108 -7.17 5.40 -27.20
N ARG A 109 -7.46 6.15 -26.14
CA ARG A 109 -7.18 7.59 -26.06
C ARG A 109 -6.17 7.85 -24.95
N TYR A 110 -5.00 8.28 -25.38
CA TYR A 110 -3.84 8.41 -24.51
C TYR A 110 -4.06 9.33 -23.30
N LYS A 111 -4.57 10.54 -23.53
CA LYS A 111 -4.83 11.51 -22.47
C LYS A 111 -5.86 10.99 -21.45
N GLU A 112 -6.88 10.29 -21.93
CA GLU A 112 -7.89 9.70 -21.05
C GLU A 112 -7.31 8.53 -20.23
N HIS A 113 -6.43 7.71 -20.81
CA HIS A 113 -5.67 6.68 -20.09
C HIS A 113 -4.83 7.30 -18.97
N GLN A 114 -4.05 8.35 -19.29
CA GLN A 114 -3.23 9.06 -18.31
C GLN A 114 -4.06 9.54 -17.11
N GLU A 115 -5.23 10.14 -17.36
CA GLU A 115 -6.13 10.61 -16.31
C GLU A 115 -6.65 9.45 -15.45
N ARG A 116 -7.07 8.35 -16.07
CA ARG A 116 -7.63 7.20 -15.35
C ARG A 116 -6.57 6.51 -14.49
N ILE A 117 -5.39 6.24 -15.05
CA ILE A 117 -4.33 5.56 -14.30
C ILE A 117 -3.74 6.47 -13.20
N SER A 118 -3.60 7.78 -13.46
CA SER A 118 -3.13 8.73 -12.42
C SER A 118 -4.09 8.77 -11.23
N LYS A 119 -5.42 8.70 -11.48
CA LYS A 119 -6.42 8.60 -10.40
C LYS A 119 -6.24 7.32 -9.58
N LYS A 120 -5.98 6.17 -10.23
CA LYS A 120 -5.74 4.88 -9.55
C LYS A 120 -4.45 4.92 -8.72
N ILE A 121 -3.36 5.41 -9.30
CA ILE A 121 -2.05 5.53 -8.65
C ILE A 121 -2.09 6.49 -7.44
N ASN A 122 -2.87 7.56 -7.51
CA ASN A 122 -3.02 8.51 -6.40
C ASN A 122 -3.65 7.88 -5.13
N PHE A 123 -4.36 6.75 -5.24
CA PHE A 123 -4.84 6.02 -4.06
C PHE A 123 -3.68 5.52 -3.18
N PHE A 124 -2.58 5.11 -3.81
CA PHE A 124 -1.34 4.68 -3.16
C PHE A 124 -0.54 5.86 -2.60
N GLY A 125 -1.01 7.11 -2.78
CA GLY A 125 -0.28 8.30 -2.36
C GLY A 125 0.86 8.70 -3.31
N ILE A 126 0.92 8.12 -4.51
CA ILE A 126 1.91 8.48 -5.53
C ILE A 126 1.29 9.54 -6.45
N LYS A 127 1.95 10.70 -6.55
CA LYS A 127 1.50 11.80 -7.40
C LYS A 127 2.10 11.64 -8.80
N LEU A 128 1.23 11.52 -9.80
CA LEU A 128 1.58 11.45 -11.21
C LEU A 128 0.99 12.66 -11.95
N GLY A 129 1.84 13.39 -12.67
CA GLY A 129 1.44 14.51 -13.52
C GLY A 129 1.12 14.07 -14.95
N PHE A 130 0.68 15.02 -15.76
CA PHE A 130 0.60 14.82 -17.21
C PHE A 130 2.00 14.95 -17.82
N HIS A 131 2.35 14.00 -18.68
CA HIS A 131 3.64 13.98 -19.36
C HIS A 131 3.46 13.63 -20.85
N PRO A 132 4.44 13.95 -21.71
CA PRO A 132 4.49 13.41 -23.06
C PRO A 132 4.45 11.88 -23.06
N ARG A 133 4.03 11.29 -24.19
CA ARG A 133 3.71 9.86 -24.26
C ARG A 133 4.84 8.95 -23.76
N ASN A 134 6.04 9.16 -24.30
CA ASN A 134 7.19 8.33 -23.99
C ASN A 134 7.58 8.41 -22.50
N ASP A 135 7.58 9.63 -21.95
CA ASP A 135 7.98 9.87 -20.56
C ASP A 135 6.99 9.23 -19.59
N PHE A 136 5.70 9.41 -19.84
CA PHE A 136 4.67 8.84 -18.99
C PHE A 136 4.65 7.31 -19.05
N ASP A 137 4.80 6.70 -20.23
CA ASP A 137 4.79 5.24 -20.37
C ASP A 137 5.98 4.63 -19.58
N GLU A 138 7.11 5.33 -19.56
CA GLU A 138 8.28 4.96 -18.76
C GLU A 138 8.05 5.20 -17.26
N ILE A 139 7.49 6.34 -16.86
CA ILE A 139 7.13 6.62 -15.45
C ILE A 139 6.14 5.57 -14.94
N GLU A 140 5.09 5.28 -15.70
CA GLU A 140 4.07 4.28 -15.38
C GLU A 140 4.71 2.90 -15.19
N ARG A 141 5.62 2.49 -16.08
CA ARG A 141 6.40 1.25 -15.93
C ARG A 141 7.17 1.22 -14.61
N GLN A 142 7.87 2.30 -14.28
CA GLN A 142 8.66 2.37 -13.04
C GLN A 142 7.78 2.34 -11.80
N ILE A 143 6.61 2.99 -11.83
CA ILE A 143 5.63 2.95 -10.74
C ILE A 143 5.08 1.54 -10.53
N PHE A 144 4.67 0.84 -11.60
CA PHE A 144 4.16 -0.52 -11.48
C PHE A 144 5.23 -1.49 -10.97
N ASP A 145 6.46 -1.35 -11.46
CA ASP A 145 7.57 -2.15 -10.94
C ASP A 145 7.85 -1.84 -9.46
N LEU A 146 7.80 -0.57 -9.05
CA LEU A 146 7.91 -0.17 -7.65
C LEU A 146 6.82 -0.84 -6.80
N ILE A 147 5.55 -0.73 -7.21
CA ILE A 147 4.42 -1.38 -6.53
C ILE A 147 4.63 -2.90 -6.43
N SER A 148 5.07 -3.55 -7.50
CA SER A 148 5.34 -4.99 -7.49
C SER A 148 6.46 -5.36 -6.51
N THR A 149 7.57 -4.61 -6.48
CA THR A 149 8.67 -4.85 -5.54
C THR A 149 8.24 -4.67 -4.08
N VAL A 150 7.46 -3.61 -3.79
CA VAL A 150 6.88 -3.37 -2.47
C VAL A 150 5.92 -4.50 -2.09
N ASN A 151 5.07 -4.96 -3.00
CA ASN A 151 4.17 -6.09 -2.76
C ASN A 151 4.96 -7.37 -2.42
N LYS A 152 6.02 -7.67 -3.17
CA LYS A 152 6.84 -8.86 -2.89
C LYS A 152 7.53 -8.79 -1.53
N ALA A 153 7.91 -7.59 -1.08
CA ALA A 153 8.61 -7.42 0.19
C ALA A 153 7.66 -7.40 1.41
N PHE A 154 6.50 -6.75 1.31
CA PHE A 154 5.62 -6.48 2.45
C PHE A 154 4.28 -7.22 2.40
N CYS A 155 3.85 -7.65 1.22
CA CYS A 155 2.57 -8.32 1.01
C CYS A 155 2.80 -9.82 0.76
N SER A 156 3.28 -10.53 1.79
CA SER A 156 3.47 -11.98 1.71
C SER A 156 2.12 -12.71 1.81
N GLY A 157 1.55 -13.06 0.66
CA GLY A 157 0.31 -13.85 0.57
C GLY A 157 -0.36 -13.73 -0.80
N SER A 158 -1.03 -14.78 -1.26
CA SER A 158 -1.67 -14.84 -2.59
C SER A 158 -2.92 -13.95 -2.73
N ILE A 159 -3.20 -13.08 -1.76
CA ILE A 159 -4.41 -12.25 -1.74
C ILE A 159 -4.27 -10.95 -2.53
N VAL A 160 -3.04 -10.48 -2.75
CA VAL A 160 -2.78 -9.29 -3.58
C VAL A 160 -2.53 -9.77 -5.01
N PRO A 161 -3.31 -9.33 -6.00
CA PRO A 161 -3.09 -9.71 -7.38
C PRO A 161 -1.80 -9.09 -7.92
N ASP A 162 -1.07 -9.84 -8.72
CA ASP A 162 0.06 -9.32 -9.51
C ASP A 162 -0.44 -8.34 -10.57
N ILE A 163 0.44 -7.41 -10.97
CA ILE A 163 0.13 -6.45 -12.03
C ILE A 163 0.04 -7.17 -13.37
N GLU A 164 -1.04 -6.92 -14.11
CA GLU A 164 -1.28 -7.52 -15.42
C GLU A 164 -0.25 -7.10 -16.48
N LYS A 165 -0.11 -7.93 -17.53
CA LYS A 165 0.74 -7.61 -18.67
C LYS A 165 0.17 -6.45 -19.47
N ILE A 166 1.03 -5.50 -19.83
CA ILE A 166 0.65 -4.28 -20.55
C ILE A 166 0.90 -4.45 -22.05
N HIS A 167 -0.10 -4.11 -22.86
CA HIS A 167 -0.11 -4.28 -24.32
C HIS A 167 -0.46 -3.01 -25.10
N TYR A 168 -0.88 -1.93 -24.44
CA TYR A 168 -1.28 -0.65 -25.08
C TYR A 168 -0.11 0.29 -25.42
N ARG A 169 1.14 -0.11 -25.15
CA ARG A 169 2.37 0.67 -25.40
C ARG A 169 2.98 0.36 -26.77
N ARG A 170 2.19 0.47 -27.84
CA ARG A 170 2.66 0.35 -29.24
C ARG A 170 2.88 1.70 -29.89
#